data_AF-A0A196SKB4-F1
#
_entry.id   AF-A0A196SKB4-F1
#
_cell.length_a   1.000
_cell.length_b   1.000
_cell.length_c   1.000
_cell.angle_alpha   90.00
_cell.angle_beta   90.00
_cell.angle_gamma   90.00
#
_symmetry.space_group_name_H-M   'P 1'
#
loop_
_entity.id
_entity.type
_entity.pdbx_description
1 polymer ?
#
loop_
_entity_poly.entity_id
_entity_poly.type
_entity_poly.pdbx_seq_one_letter_code
_entity_poly.pdbx_strand_id
1 'polypeptide(L)'
;MEDESASPVSTVDKKPRVEERDSEEMDRVREKVKAINEDMIREGKDMFIKSVPEKIKELTEFIANEPLFHVPLAEVRRKVCVSEEEGEQCIKRVNRKLTKFYKKTDKVFAKWREENTSSCKELSESTGKDTKEAPAPILFYGKEDQFPINTNLLKLLDYVKKQVSDAIPIFNAMQMWIILKLPRVEDGNNFGVSVQKDTIEALSDAQEQLRIISDNISMYYRTRGEAVSFMVRFSEIRDYIQAVMEIDESQFYSLKLYVKSLRNIYASIYDSTWKNIDNLQNPRHSTDSISSFF
;
A
#
# COMPACT_ATOMS: atom_id res chain seq x y z
N MET A 1 19.92 51.23 -72.43
CA MET A 1 19.07 51.62 -71.30
C MET A 1 18.05 50.51 -71.18
N GLU A 2 18.39 49.53 -70.36
CA GLU A 2 17.53 48.42 -69.98
C GLU A 2 16.50 48.98 -69.00
N ASP A 3 15.23 48.69 -69.20
CA ASP A 3 14.21 48.92 -68.18
C ASP A 3 13.44 47.60 -67.99
N GLU A 4 13.67 47.06 -66.79
CA GLU A 4 12.95 46.01 -66.07
C GLU A 4 11.45 46.36 -65.97
N SER A 5 10.48 45.51 -65.67
CA SER A 5 10.35 44.08 -65.37
C SER A 5 8.84 43.81 -65.25
N ALA A 6 8.49 42.53 -65.14
CA ALA A 6 7.17 41.96 -65.32
C ALA A 6 6.16 42.14 -64.15
N SER A 7 4.88 42.22 -64.54
CA SER A 7 3.63 41.66 -63.98
C SER A 7 3.31 41.65 -62.46
N PRO A 8 2.01 41.80 -62.09
CA PRO A 8 1.58 41.96 -60.70
C PRO A 8 1.58 40.64 -59.93
N VAL A 9 2.19 40.65 -58.74
CA VAL A 9 2.13 39.57 -57.76
C VAL A 9 0.72 39.51 -57.16
N SER A 10 0.03 38.39 -57.37
CA SER A 10 -1.18 38.03 -56.63
C SER A 10 -0.81 37.76 -55.15
N THR A 11 -1.29 38.60 -54.25
CA THR A 11 -1.34 38.29 -52.81
C THR A 11 -2.37 37.19 -52.58
N VAL A 12 -1.89 35.95 -52.48
CA VAL A 12 -2.69 34.83 -51.99
C VAL A 12 -2.53 34.77 -50.47
N ASP A 13 -3.52 35.28 -49.75
CA ASP A 13 -3.71 35.05 -48.32
C ASP A 13 -3.81 33.54 -48.03
N LYS A 14 -2.71 32.93 -47.58
CA LYS A 14 -2.61 31.51 -47.20
C LYS A 14 -2.24 31.31 -45.73
N LYS A 15 -2.75 32.17 -44.83
CA LYS A 15 -2.52 32.06 -43.38
C LYS A 15 -3.70 31.66 -42.45
N PRO A 16 -5.00 31.67 -42.82
CA PRO A 16 -6.06 31.39 -41.82
C PRO A 16 -6.27 29.90 -41.52
N ARG A 17 -5.95 28.99 -42.46
CA ARG A 17 -6.39 27.58 -42.39
C ARG A 17 -5.61 26.70 -41.40
N VAL A 18 -4.48 27.15 -40.86
CA VAL A 18 -3.71 26.40 -39.85
C VAL A 18 -4.14 26.86 -38.45
N GLU A 19 -4.26 28.17 -38.22
CA GLU A 19 -4.79 28.75 -36.97
C GLU A 19 -6.24 28.31 -36.69
N GLU A 20 -7.09 28.19 -37.72
CA GLU A 20 -8.45 27.64 -37.57
C GLU A 20 -8.44 26.15 -37.20
N ARG A 21 -7.53 25.35 -37.77
CA ARG A 21 -7.41 23.92 -37.43
C ARG A 21 -6.90 23.71 -36.01
N ASP A 22 -5.94 24.53 -35.58
CA ASP A 22 -5.41 24.51 -34.22
C ASP A 22 -6.49 24.98 -33.21
N SER A 23 -7.31 25.97 -33.56
CA SER A 23 -8.47 26.40 -32.76
C SER A 23 -9.54 25.30 -32.65
N GLU A 24 -9.89 24.65 -33.76
CA GLU A 24 -10.86 23.55 -33.78
C GLU A 24 -10.37 22.34 -32.96
N GLU A 25 -9.07 22.04 -33.01
CA GLU A 25 -8.47 20.97 -32.21
C GLU A 25 -8.52 21.30 -30.72
N MET A 26 -8.20 22.54 -30.34
CA MET A 26 -8.28 23.02 -28.96
C MET A 26 -9.71 22.97 -28.42
N ASP A 27 -10.71 23.35 -29.21
CA ASP A 27 -12.12 23.26 -28.81
C ASP A 27 -12.57 21.81 -28.61
N ARG A 28 -12.14 20.88 -29.50
CA ARG A 28 -12.41 19.44 -29.33
C ARG A 28 -11.77 18.88 -28.06
N VAL A 29 -10.54 19.28 -27.75
CA VAL A 29 -9.86 18.88 -26.50
C VAL A 29 -10.61 19.42 -25.29
N ARG A 30 -11.03 20.69 -25.33
CA ARG A 30 -11.79 21.31 -24.24
C ARG A 30 -13.11 20.61 -23.95
N GLU A 31 -13.86 20.25 -24.99
CA GLU A 31 -15.11 19.48 -24.82
C GLU A 31 -14.87 18.08 -24.25
N LYS A 32 -13.79 17.39 -24.67
CA LYS A 32 -13.41 16.10 -24.07
C LYS A 32 -13.08 16.23 -22.59
N VAL A 33 -12.30 17.24 -22.21
CA VAL A 33 -11.97 17.50 -20.79
C VAL A 33 -13.22 17.79 -19.98
N LYS A 34 -14.15 18.57 -20.53
CA LYS A 34 -15.43 18.87 -19.87
C LYS A 34 -16.25 17.60 -19.63
N ALA A 35 -16.36 16.73 -20.63
CA ALA A 35 -17.06 15.45 -20.49
C ALA A 35 -16.41 14.56 -19.42
N ILE A 36 -15.07 14.46 -19.39
CA ILE A 36 -14.35 13.71 -18.35
C ILE A 36 -14.64 14.28 -16.96
N ASN A 37 -14.61 15.61 -16.81
CA ASN A 37 -14.91 16.25 -15.52
C ASN A 37 -16.34 15.97 -15.06
N GLU A 38 -17.32 15.99 -15.97
CA GLU A 38 -18.72 15.66 -15.66
C GLU A 38 -18.87 14.20 -15.22
N ASP A 39 -18.16 13.27 -15.86
CA ASP A 39 -18.11 11.86 -15.47
C ASP A 39 -17.49 11.67 -14.09
N MET A 40 -16.36 12.33 -13.79
CA MET A 40 -15.70 12.27 -12.48
C MET A 40 -16.57 12.86 -11.36
N ILE A 41 -17.29 13.95 -11.64
CA ILE A 41 -18.26 14.53 -10.71
C ILE A 41 -19.38 13.54 -10.41
N ARG A 42 -19.93 12.88 -11.45
CA ARG A 42 -20.99 11.88 -11.30
C ARG A 42 -20.51 10.68 -10.50
N GLU A 43 -19.33 10.16 -10.82
CA GLU A 43 -18.71 9.03 -10.12
C GLU A 43 -18.50 9.36 -8.63
N GLY A 44 -17.89 10.51 -8.31
CA GLY A 44 -17.66 10.89 -6.91
C GLY A 44 -18.95 11.04 -6.09
N LYS A 45 -20.02 11.56 -6.72
CA LYS A 45 -21.36 11.60 -6.09
C LYS A 45 -21.94 10.20 -5.88
N ASP A 46 -21.83 9.32 -6.88
CA ASP A 46 -22.29 7.94 -6.77
C ASP A 46 -21.56 7.18 -5.67
N MET A 47 -20.24 7.36 -5.55
CA MET A 47 -19.43 6.79 -4.47
C MET A 47 -19.94 7.24 -3.09
N PHE A 48 -20.25 8.53 -2.93
CA PHE A 48 -20.79 9.06 -1.68
C PHE A 48 -22.19 8.51 -1.35
N ILE A 49 -23.11 8.51 -2.32
CA ILE A 49 -24.53 8.17 -2.08
C ILE A 49 -24.72 6.65 -1.92
N LYS A 50 -23.98 5.84 -2.67
CA LYS A 50 -24.17 4.39 -2.75
C LYS A 50 -23.08 3.64 -1.99
N SER A 51 -21.82 3.80 -2.42
CA SER A 51 -20.71 2.96 -1.97
C SER A 51 -20.35 3.19 -0.49
N VAL A 52 -20.34 4.44 -0.02
CA VAL A 52 -19.97 4.76 1.36
C VAL A 52 -20.94 4.14 2.40
N PRO A 53 -22.28 4.33 2.29
CA PRO A 53 -23.23 3.65 3.18
C PRO A 53 -23.13 2.13 3.14
N GLU A 54 -22.97 1.54 1.95
CA GLU A 54 -22.80 0.10 1.78
C GLU A 54 -21.55 -0.41 2.51
N LYS A 55 -20.43 0.31 2.41
CA LYS A 55 -19.19 -0.03 3.12
C LYS A 55 -19.33 0.08 4.64
N ILE A 56 -20.03 1.10 5.14
CA ILE A 56 -20.33 1.21 6.58
C ILE A 56 -21.11 -0.01 7.07
N LYS A 57 -22.13 -0.42 6.31
CA LYS A 57 -22.94 -1.61 6.63
C LYS A 57 -22.09 -2.88 6.58
N GLU A 58 -21.35 -3.11 5.48
CA GLU A 58 -20.47 -4.27 5.30
C GLU A 58 -19.49 -4.43 6.47
N LEU A 59 -18.79 -3.35 6.84
CA LEU A 59 -17.83 -3.36 7.94
C LEU A 59 -18.50 -3.58 9.30
N THR A 60 -19.70 -3.03 9.50
CA THR A 60 -20.47 -3.22 10.74
C THR A 60 -20.90 -4.68 10.91
N GLU A 61 -21.40 -5.29 9.84
CA GLU A 61 -21.78 -6.70 9.81
C GLU A 61 -20.56 -7.60 10.03
N PHE A 62 -19.42 -7.28 9.40
CA PHE A 62 -18.19 -8.03 9.62
C PHE A 62 -17.73 -7.97 11.08
N ILE A 63 -17.70 -6.79 11.71
CA ILE A 63 -17.30 -6.64 13.12
C ILE A 63 -18.23 -7.44 14.04
N ALA A 64 -19.53 -7.47 13.74
CA ALA A 64 -20.50 -8.20 14.54
C ALA A 64 -20.35 -9.72 14.40
N ASN A 65 -20.03 -10.20 13.20
CA ASN A 65 -20.05 -11.63 12.89
C ASN A 65 -18.69 -12.33 12.95
N GLU A 66 -17.57 -11.59 12.95
CA GLU A 66 -16.23 -12.17 13.01
C GLU A 66 -15.97 -12.88 14.36
N PRO A 67 -15.89 -14.22 14.39
CA PRO A 67 -15.81 -14.96 15.64
C PRO A 67 -14.56 -14.64 16.46
N LEU A 68 -13.43 -14.34 15.80
CA LEU A 68 -12.19 -14.01 16.51
C LEU A 68 -12.33 -12.72 17.33
N PHE A 69 -13.19 -11.79 16.92
CA PHE A 69 -13.38 -10.51 17.63
C PHE A 69 -14.10 -10.66 18.97
N HIS A 70 -14.75 -11.80 19.22
CA HIS A 70 -15.51 -12.08 20.44
C HIS A 70 -14.83 -13.10 21.36
N VAL A 71 -13.62 -13.54 21.01
CA VAL A 71 -12.83 -14.45 21.83
C VAL A 71 -12.36 -13.75 23.11
N PRO A 72 -12.47 -14.39 24.30
CA PRO A 72 -11.94 -13.84 25.55
C PRO A 72 -10.44 -13.59 25.45
N LEU A 73 -9.94 -12.53 26.10
CA LEU A 73 -8.52 -12.14 26.06
C LEU A 73 -7.57 -13.31 26.35
N ALA A 74 -7.89 -14.12 27.37
CA ALA A 74 -7.09 -15.27 27.78
C ALA A 74 -6.97 -16.36 26.70
N GLU A 75 -7.88 -16.41 25.73
CA GLU A 75 -7.89 -17.41 24.67
C GLU A 75 -7.34 -16.90 23.33
N VAL A 76 -7.16 -15.58 23.17
CA VAL A 76 -6.73 -14.97 21.91
C VAL A 76 -5.40 -15.57 21.47
N ARG A 77 -4.38 -15.50 22.34
CA ARG A 77 -3.05 -16.04 22.07
C ARG A 77 -3.08 -17.47 21.55
N ARG A 78 -3.86 -18.35 22.19
CA ARG A 78 -3.99 -19.75 21.79
C ARG A 78 -4.61 -19.92 20.40
N LYS A 79 -5.51 -19.01 19.99
CA LYS A 79 -6.19 -19.07 18.69
C LYS A 79 -5.44 -18.35 17.56
N VAL A 80 -4.67 -17.31 17.88
CA VAL A 80 -4.06 -16.45 16.86
C VAL A 80 -2.57 -16.70 16.67
N CYS A 81 -1.83 -17.08 17.71
CA CYS A 81 -0.39 -17.28 17.61
C CYS A 81 -0.05 -18.66 17.05
N VAL A 82 1.09 -18.76 16.36
CA VAL A 82 1.73 -20.06 16.10
C VAL A 82 2.18 -20.66 17.43
N SER A 83 2.05 -21.97 17.60
CA SER A 83 2.33 -22.61 18.88
C SER A 83 3.83 -22.60 19.22
N GLU A 84 4.14 -22.54 20.51
CA GLU A 84 5.53 -22.68 20.99
C GLU A 84 6.17 -23.99 20.52
N GLU A 85 5.39 -25.07 20.51
CA GLU A 85 5.82 -26.39 20.03
C GLU A 85 6.26 -26.37 18.56
N GLU A 86 5.53 -25.69 17.68
CA GLU A 86 5.92 -25.54 16.27
C GLU A 86 7.23 -24.74 16.14
N GLY A 87 7.39 -23.70 16.97
CA GLY A 87 8.64 -22.96 17.15
C GLY A 87 9.82 -23.87 17.47
N GLU A 88 9.70 -24.63 18.56
CA GLU A 88 10.73 -25.55 19.01
C GLU A 88 11.06 -26.63 17.97
N GLN A 89 10.05 -27.18 17.30
CA GLN A 89 10.25 -28.18 16.27
C GLN A 89 11.05 -27.62 15.10
N CYS A 90 10.76 -26.39 14.67
CA CYS A 90 11.52 -25.71 13.62
C CYS A 90 12.98 -25.50 14.05
N ILE A 91 13.21 -24.98 15.25
CA ILE A 91 14.56 -24.79 15.82
C ILE A 91 15.34 -26.10 15.79
N LYS A 92 14.74 -27.19 16.32
CA LYS A 92 15.36 -28.52 16.36
C LYS A 92 15.71 -29.03 14.95
N ARG A 93 14.82 -28.86 13.96
CA ARG A 93 15.07 -29.26 12.57
C ARG A 93 16.24 -28.50 11.95
N VAL A 94 16.23 -27.16 12.04
CA VAL A 94 17.24 -26.29 11.44
C VAL A 94 18.60 -26.51 12.11
N ASN A 95 18.67 -26.51 13.45
CA ASN A 95 19.93 -26.70 14.18
C ASN A 95 20.55 -28.08 13.94
N ARG A 96 19.72 -29.12 13.77
CA ARG A 96 20.20 -30.46 13.37
C ARG A 96 20.85 -30.43 11.98
N LYS A 97 20.24 -29.73 11.02
CA LYS A 97 20.76 -29.61 9.65
C LYS A 97 22.06 -28.79 9.64
N LEU A 98 22.10 -27.70 10.39
CA LEU A 98 23.25 -26.83 10.55
C LEU A 98 24.44 -27.55 11.19
N THR A 99 24.21 -28.32 12.25
CA THR A 99 25.25 -29.12 12.92
C THR A 99 25.83 -30.18 11.98
N LYS A 100 24.98 -30.87 11.21
CA LYS A 100 25.44 -31.84 10.19
C LYS A 100 26.26 -31.17 9.10
N PHE A 101 25.86 -29.97 8.69
CA PHE A 101 26.58 -29.17 7.72
C PHE A 101 27.97 -28.79 8.24
N TYR A 102 28.08 -28.18 9.43
CA TYR A 102 29.38 -27.80 10.00
C TYR A 102 30.32 -29.00 10.13
N LYS A 103 29.85 -30.14 10.66
CA LYS A 103 30.66 -31.36 10.75
C LYS A 103 31.15 -31.87 9.40
N LYS A 104 30.33 -31.76 8.34
CA LYS A 104 30.73 -32.15 6.98
C LYS A 104 31.76 -31.17 6.42
N THR A 105 31.51 -29.89 6.58
CA THR A 105 32.36 -28.80 6.12
C THR A 105 33.73 -28.84 6.78
N ASP A 106 33.79 -29.03 8.09
CA ASP A 106 35.06 -29.18 8.83
C ASP A 106 35.89 -30.36 8.32
N LYS A 107 35.25 -31.51 8.04
CA LYS A 107 35.93 -32.68 7.45
C LYS A 107 36.47 -32.40 6.05
N VAL A 108 35.70 -31.70 5.21
CA VAL A 108 36.12 -31.32 3.85
C VAL A 108 37.32 -30.38 3.90
N PHE A 109 37.27 -29.35 4.75
CA PHE A 109 38.39 -28.42 4.92
C PHE A 109 39.61 -29.06 5.58
N ALA A 110 39.44 -29.99 6.52
CA ALA A 110 40.54 -30.74 7.11
C ALA A 110 41.29 -31.55 6.04
N LYS A 111 40.55 -32.31 5.22
CA LYS A 111 41.11 -33.08 4.11
C LYS A 111 41.80 -32.17 3.08
N TRP A 112 41.18 -31.06 2.70
CA TRP A 112 41.79 -30.11 1.78
C TRP A 112 43.09 -29.51 2.34
N ARG A 113 43.14 -29.18 3.64
CA ARG A 113 44.37 -28.70 4.28
C ARG A 113 45.48 -29.74 4.20
N GLU A 114 45.20 -30.99 4.54
CA GLU A 114 46.18 -32.08 4.45
C GLU A 114 46.73 -32.26 3.02
N GLU A 115 45.86 -32.20 2.00
CA GLU A 115 46.24 -32.36 0.59
C GLU A 115 47.01 -31.14 0.02
N ASN A 116 46.87 -29.96 0.62
CA ASN A 116 47.47 -28.71 0.16
C ASN A 116 48.46 -28.12 1.17
N THR A 117 48.95 -28.93 2.13
CA THR A 117 50.00 -28.50 3.06
C THR A 117 51.35 -28.47 2.33
N SER A 118 51.73 -27.31 1.78
CA SER A 118 53.10 -27.09 1.32
C SER A 118 54.03 -26.99 2.54
N SER A 119 55.21 -27.61 2.47
CA SER A 119 56.27 -27.33 3.44
C SER A 119 56.68 -25.86 3.33
N CYS A 120 56.97 -25.17 4.44
CA CYS A 120 57.50 -23.79 4.39
C CYS A 120 58.77 -23.64 3.51
N LYS A 121 59.42 -24.73 3.12
CA LYS A 121 60.54 -24.74 2.15
C LYS A 121 60.13 -24.55 0.68
N GLU A 122 58.87 -24.81 0.31
CA GLU A 122 58.39 -24.73 -1.09
C GLU A 122 57.80 -23.36 -1.45
N LEU A 123 57.60 -22.48 -0.46
CA LEU A 123 57.04 -21.14 -0.65
C LEU A 123 58.04 -20.13 -1.25
N SER A 124 59.35 -20.40 -1.22
CA SER A 124 60.36 -19.50 -1.79
C SER A 124 60.49 -19.59 -3.32
N GLU A 125 59.88 -20.60 -3.94
CA GLU A 125 59.88 -20.77 -5.40
C GLU A 125 58.46 -21.06 -5.88
N SER A 126 57.62 -20.04 -6.06
CA SER A 126 56.36 -20.22 -6.80
C SER A 126 56.19 -19.18 -7.90
N THR A 127 56.60 -19.60 -9.10
CA THR A 127 56.03 -19.14 -10.37
C THR A 127 54.55 -19.53 -10.43
N GLY A 128 53.70 -18.58 -10.83
CA GLY A 128 52.23 -18.64 -10.81
C GLY A 128 51.59 -19.98 -11.15
N LYS A 129 51.31 -20.79 -10.12
CA LYS A 129 50.41 -21.95 -10.20
C LYS A 129 49.03 -21.54 -9.68
N ASP A 130 48.00 -21.85 -10.45
CA ASP A 130 46.59 -21.72 -10.06
C ASP A 130 46.36 -22.32 -8.67
N THR A 131 46.04 -21.48 -7.69
CA THR A 131 45.66 -21.93 -6.36
C THR A 131 44.33 -22.66 -6.48
N LYS A 132 44.32 -23.98 -6.25
CA LYS A 132 43.09 -24.76 -6.20
C LYS A 132 42.27 -24.35 -4.99
N GLU A 133 41.19 -23.60 -5.20
CA GLU A 133 40.28 -23.20 -4.13
C GLU A 133 39.71 -24.41 -3.38
N ALA A 134 39.49 -24.25 -2.09
CA ALA A 134 38.86 -25.28 -1.27
C ALA A 134 37.40 -25.48 -1.71
N PRO A 135 36.92 -26.74 -1.84
CA PRO A 135 35.52 -26.99 -2.16
C PRO A 135 34.65 -26.47 -1.02
N ALA A 136 33.78 -25.49 -1.31
CA ALA A 136 32.86 -24.89 -0.36
C ALA A 136 31.49 -25.62 -0.41
N PRO A 137 31.12 -26.43 0.60
CA PRO A 137 29.81 -27.06 0.61
C PRO A 137 28.71 -26.01 0.75
N ILE A 138 27.62 -26.16 0.00
CA ILE A 138 26.46 -25.27 0.08
C ILE A 138 25.42 -25.87 1.02
N LEU A 139 24.90 -25.05 1.95
CA LEU A 139 23.77 -25.42 2.79
C LEU A 139 22.46 -25.04 2.08
N PHE A 140 21.64 -26.02 1.75
CA PHE A 140 20.33 -25.82 1.14
C PHE A 140 19.21 -26.04 2.17
N TYR A 141 18.26 -25.10 2.24
CA TYR A 141 17.04 -25.24 3.03
C TYR A 141 15.84 -25.55 2.13
N GLY A 142 15.14 -26.64 2.43
CA GLY A 142 13.98 -27.12 1.68
C GLY A 142 12.67 -26.61 2.27
N LYS A 143 11.53 -27.04 1.71
CA LYS A 143 10.19 -26.67 2.21
C LYS A 143 9.97 -27.13 3.65
N GLU A 144 10.55 -28.27 4.03
CA GLU A 144 10.49 -28.85 5.37
C GLU A 144 11.21 -28.01 6.44
N ASP A 145 12.11 -27.11 6.04
CA ASP A 145 12.86 -26.22 6.94
C ASP A 145 12.17 -24.86 7.09
N GLN A 146 11.12 -24.58 6.31
CA GLN A 146 10.42 -23.30 6.37
C GLN A 146 9.61 -23.18 7.66
N PHE A 147 9.72 -22.01 8.29
CA PHE A 147 8.83 -21.66 9.38
C PHE A 147 7.47 -21.20 8.80
N PRO A 148 6.33 -21.69 9.32
CA PRO A 148 5.05 -21.41 8.70
C PRO A 148 4.66 -19.93 8.84
N ILE A 149 3.96 -19.43 7.82
CA ILE A 149 3.20 -18.20 7.90
C ILE A 149 2.03 -18.43 8.87
N ASN A 150 1.70 -17.42 9.67
CA ASN A 150 0.57 -17.51 10.57
C ASN A 150 -0.76 -17.50 9.81
N THR A 151 -1.30 -18.69 9.55
CA THR A 151 -2.54 -18.87 8.79
C THR A 151 -3.78 -18.39 9.54
N ASN A 152 -3.71 -18.29 10.88
CA ASN A 152 -4.83 -17.82 11.70
C ASN A 152 -5.15 -16.35 11.45
N LEU A 153 -4.16 -15.55 11.03
CA LEU A 153 -4.32 -14.12 10.73
C LEU A 153 -4.53 -13.84 9.24
N LEU A 154 -4.24 -14.78 8.34
CA LEU A 154 -4.26 -14.52 6.90
C LEU A 154 -5.62 -14.02 6.41
N LYS A 155 -6.72 -14.64 6.84
CA LYS A 155 -8.07 -14.20 6.45
C LYS A 155 -8.36 -12.75 6.86
N LEU A 156 -7.93 -12.36 8.06
CA LEU A 156 -8.11 -10.99 8.57
C LEU A 156 -7.18 -10.01 7.84
N LEU A 157 -5.91 -10.39 7.61
CA LEU A 157 -4.96 -9.59 6.85
C LEU A 157 -5.47 -9.29 5.44
N ASP A 158 -5.92 -10.33 4.72
CA ASP A 158 -6.47 -10.21 3.37
C ASP A 158 -7.75 -9.38 3.35
N TYR A 159 -8.64 -9.58 4.33
CA TYR A 159 -9.86 -8.79 4.46
C TYR A 159 -9.54 -7.30 4.65
N VAL A 160 -8.72 -6.94 5.64
CA VAL A 160 -8.37 -5.52 5.89
C VAL A 160 -7.66 -4.93 4.68
N LYS A 161 -6.74 -5.67 4.06
CA LYS A 161 -6.04 -5.22 2.85
C LYS A 161 -7.00 -4.91 1.70
N LYS A 162 -8.00 -5.77 1.49
CA LYS A 162 -9.07 -5.53 0.51
C LYS A 162 -9.87 -4.27 0.87
N GLN A 163 -10.31 -4.11 2.11
CA GLN A 163 -11.11 -2.95 2.52
C GLN A 163 -10.34 -1.63 2.34
N VAL A 164 -9.04 -1.61 2.66
CA VAL A 164 -8.17 -0.45 2.40
C VAL A 164 -8.06 -0.17 0.90
N SER A 165 -7.84 -1.21 0.09
CA SER A 165 -7.73 -1.09 -1.37
C SER A 165 -9.02 -0.59 -2.01
N ASP A 166 -10.19 -0.95 -1.48
CA ASP A 166 -11.49 -0.47 -1.95
C ASP A 166 -11.74 0.99 -1.52
N ALA A 167 -11.28 1.38 -0.32
CA ALA A 167 -11.56 2.69 0.25
C ALA A 167 -10.81 3.85 -0.41
N ILE A 168 -9.55 3.64 -0.79
CA ILE A 168 -8.73 4.68 -1.43
C ILE A 168 -9.38 5.24 -2.71
N PRO A 169 -9.79 4.42 -3.71
CA PRO A 169 -10.41 4.96 -4.92
C PRO A 169 -11.77 5.62 -4.65
N ILE A 170 -12.55 5.12 -3.68
CA ILE A 170 -13.82 5.75 -3.26
C ILE A 170 -13.57 7.18 -2.77
N PHE A 171 -12.65 7.36 -1.82
CA PHE A 171 -12.34 8.68 -1.27
C PHE A 171 -11.67 9.60 -2.30
N ASN A 172 -10.84 9.07 -3.20
CA ASN A 172 -10.26 9.84 -4.29
C ASN A 172 -11.35 10.34 -5.27
N ALA A 173 -12.31 9.51 -5.65
CA ALA A 173 -13.42 9.92 -6.52
C ALA A 173 -14.29 11.01 -5.87
N MET A 174 -14.62 10.86 -4.58
CA MET A 174 -15.32 11.90 -3.82
C MET A 174 -14.53 13.21 -3.78
N GLN A 175 -13.22 13.14 -3.53
CA GLN A 175 -12.34 14.31 -3.47
C GLN A 175 -12.32 15.03 -4.82
N MET A 176 -12.22 14.29 -5.92
CA MET A 176 -12.25 14.85 -7.27
C MET A 176 -13.57 15.52 -7.61
N TRP A 177 -14.71 14.95 -7.18
CA TRP A 177 -16.01 15.62 -7.33
C TRP A 177 -16.01 17.01 -6.67
N ILE A 178 -15.50 17.13 -5.45
CA ILE A 178 -15.48 18.40 -4.72
C ILE A 178 -14.46 19.38 -5.33
N ILE A 179 -13.27 18.91 -5.71
CA ILE A 179 -12.24 19.73 -6.37
C ILE A 179 -12.78 20.36 -7.66
N LEU A 180 -13.46 19.57 -8.50
CA LEU A 180 -14.04 20.04 -9.76
C LEU A 180 -15.23 20.99 -9.56
N LYS A 181 -15.74 21.11 -8.33
CA LYS A 181 -16.80 22.06 -7.92
C LYS A 181 -16.25 23.32 -7.25
N LEU A 182 -14.93 23.46 -7.08
CA LEU A 182 -14.34 24.70 -6.59
C LEU A 182 -14.57 25.84 -7.61
N PRO A 183 -15.14 26.99 -7.19
CA PRO A 183 -15.37 28.11 -8.06
C PRO A 183 -14.08 28.93 -8.26
N ARG A 184 -14.11 29.88 -9.20
CA ARG A 184 -13.03 30.84 -9.41
C ARG A 184 -12.73 31.61 -8.11
N VAL A 185 -11.46 31.86 -7.82
CA VAL A 185 -11.03 32.67 -6.67
C VAL A 185 -11.56 34.10 -6.80
N GLU A 186 -12.22 34.60 -5.76
CA GLU A 186 -12.81 35.94 -5.67
C GLU A 186 -12.59 36.55 -4.28
N ASP A 187 -12.68 37.87 -4.19
CA ASP A 187 -12.50 38.65 -2.96
C ASP A 187 -13.84 38.78 -2.22
N GLY A 188 -14.26 37.72 -1.54
CA GLY A 188 -15.51 37.66 -0.77
C GLY A 188 -16.37 36.43 -1.05
N ASN A 189 -17.38 36.20 -0.21
CA ASN A 189 -18.31 35.06 -0.30
C ASN A 189 -17.61 33.69 -0.40
N ASN A 190 -16.59 33.48 0.44
CA ASN A 190 -15.72 32.29 0.40
C ASN A 190 -16.04 31.25 1.48
N PHE A 191 -17.12 31.40 2.25
CA PHE A 191 -17.48 30.44 3.30
C PHE A 191 -17.77 29.04 2.75
N GLY A 192 -18.60 28.91 1.71
CA GLY A 192 -18.83 27.61 1.10
C GLY A 192 -17.55 27.01 0.48
N VAL A 193 -16.65 27.87 -0.01
CA VAL A 193 -15.34 27.47 -0.54
C VAL A 193 -14.42 26.95 0.57
N SER A 194 -14.44 27.54 1.77
CA SER A 194 -13.70 26.98 2.91
C SER A 194 -14.26 25.63 3.33
N VAL A 195 -15.58 25.47 3.38
CA VAL A 195 -16.23 24.17 3.66
C VAL A 195 -15.81 23.09 2.65
N GLN A 196 -15.72 23.44 1.36
CA GLN A 196 -15.20 22.53 0.33
C GLN A 196 -13.75 22.12 0.60
N LYS A 197 -12.89 23.09 0.93
CA LYS A 197 -11.46 22.83 1.23
C LYS A 197 -11.29 21.94 2.46
N ASP A 198 -12.02 22.21 3.54
CA ASP A 198 -11.97 21.41 4.78
C ASP A 198 -12.41 19.97 4.50
N THR A 199 -13.40 19.77 3.63
CA THR A 199 -13.87 18.43 3.24
C THR A 199 -12.83 17.70 2.38
N ILE A 200 -12.16 18.41 1.47
CA ILE A 200 -11.05 17.87 0.65
C ILE A 200 -9.88 17.43 1.55
N GLU A 201 -9.56 18.23 2.58
CA GLU A 201 -8.52 17.91 3.57
C GLU A 201 -8.91 16.67 4.39
N ALA A 202 -10.14 16.59 4.90
CA ALA A 202 -10.62 15.42 5.62
C ALA A 202 -10.55 14.13 4.79
N LEU A 203 -10.86 14.20 3.49
CA LEU A 203 -10.71 13.07 2.56
C LEU A 203 -9.23 12.70 2.33
N SER A 204 -8.33 13.68 2.29
CA SER A 204 -6.89 13.46 2.20
C SER A 204 -6.34 12.77 3.44
N ASP A 205 -6.72 13.24 4.62
CA ASP A 205 -6.32 12.66 5.91
C ASP A 205 -6.84 11.23 6.06
N ALA A 206 -8.07 10.97 5.62
CA ALA A 206 -8.63 9.63 5.57
C ALA A 206 -7.78 8.70 4.69
N GLN A 207 -7.40 9.14 3.48
CA GLN A 207 -6.53 8.36 2.59
C GLN A 207 -5.15 8.10 3.19
N GLU A 208 -4.57 9.06 3.91
CA GLU A 208 -3.27 8.88 4.57
C GLU A 208 -3.34 7.84 5.70
N GLN A 209 -4.39 7.89 6.52
CA GLN A 209 -4.63 6.86 7.54
C GLN A 209 -4.76 5.46 6.92
N LEU A 210 -5.39 5.35 5.75
CA LEU A 210 -5.51 4.08 5.01
C LEU A 210 -4.16 3.57 4.50
N ARG A 211 -3.29 4.46 4.01
CA ARG A 211 -1.92 4.09 3.60
C ARG A 211 -1.11 3.56 4.78
N ILE A 212 -1.18 4.22 5.94
CA ILE A 212 -0.53 3.76 7.17
C ILE A 212 -1.01 2.35 7.55
N ILE A 213 -2.30 2.06 7.43
CA ILE A 213 -2.83 0.70 7.68
C ILE A 213 -2.21 -0.32 6.69
N SER A 214 -2.15 0.01 5.40
CA SER A 214 -1.54 -0.84 4.37
C SER A 214 -0.06 -1.13 4.64
N ASP A 215 0.69 -0.12 5.06
CA ASP A 215 2.11 -0.25 5.39
C ASP A 215 2.32 -1.12 6.63
N ASN A 216 1.49 -0.96 7.66
CA ASN A 216 1.54 -1.79 8.86
C ASN A 216 1.23 -3.27 8.56
N ILE A 217 0.27 -3.54 7.66
CA ILE A 217 -0.01 -4.91 7.19
C ILE A 217 1.22 -5.51 6.50
N SER A 218 1.93 -4.72 5.70
CA SER A 218 3.13 -5.16 5.00
C SER A 218 4.30 -5.39 5.97
N MET A 219 4.45 -4.53 6.98
CA MET A 219 5.51 -4.61 7.98
C MET A 219 5.41 -5.84 8.88
N TYR A 220 4.21 -6.35 9.14
CA TYR A 220 4.00 -7.55 9.95
C TYR A 220 4.88 -8.72 9.50
N TYR A 221 4.92 -9.02 8.20
CA TYR A 221 5.71 -10.13 7.68
C TYR A 221 7.22 -9.93 7.88
N ARG A 222 7.70 -8.69 7.72
CA ARG A 222 9.11 -8.36 7.94
C ARG A 222 9.49 -8.51 9.40
N THR A 223 8.76 -7.84 10.30
CA THR A 223 9.03 -7.86 11.75
C THR A 223 8.93 -9.29 12.30
N ARG A 224 7.92 -10.06 11.87
CA ARG A 224 7.80 -11.46 12.25
C ARG A 224 8.94 -12.32 11.70
N GLY A 225 9.32 -12.13 10.44
CA GLY A 225 10.43 -12.86 9.81
C GLY A 225 11.76 -12.60 10.52
N GLU A 226 12.03 -11.34 10.90
CA GLU A 226 13.20 -10.96 11.69
C GLU A 226 13.21 -11.65 13.07
N ALA A 227 12.08 -11.63 13.79
CA ALA A 227 11.96 -12.31 15.09
C ALA A 227 12.17 -13.83 14.97
N VAL A 228 11.59 -14.47 13.95
CA VAL A 228 11.81 -15.90 13.66
C VAL A 228 13.28 -16.20 13.36
N SER A 229 13.97 -15.32 12.63
CA SER A 229 15.39 -15.49 12.34
C SER A 229 16.25 -15.49 13.60
N PHE A 230 15.92 -14.62 14.57
CA PHE A 230 16.59 -14.58 15.86
C PHE A 230 16.25 -15.79 16.74
N MET A 231 14.98 -16.21 16.75
CA MET A 231 14.55 -17.43 17.42
C MET A 231 15.34 -18.66 16.97
N VAL A 232 15.60 -18.79 15.65
CA VAL A 232 16.39 -19.90 15.10
C VAL A 232 17.88 -19.75 15.41
N ARG A 233 18.43 -18.53 15.27
CA ARG A 233 19.87 -18.27 15.44
C ARG A 233 20.33 -18.33 16.90
N PHE A 234 19.45 -17.93 17.83
CA PHE A 234 19.73 -17.80 19.26
C PHE A 234 18.74 -18.65 20.06
N SER A 235 18.70 -19.95 19.77
CA SER A 235 17.72 -20.90 20.30
C SER A 235 17.71 -21.04 21.83
N GLU A 236 18.77 -20.61 22.50
CA GLU A 236 18.91 -20.62 23.95
C GLU A 236 18.12 -19.48 24.62
N ILE A 237 17.77 -18.44 23.86
CA ILE A 237 17.08 -17.24 24.36
C ILE A 237 15.57 -17.38 24.12
N ARG A 238 14.83 -17.72 25.18
CA ARG A 238 13.38 -17.94 25.09
C ARG A 238 12.57 -16.69 24.76
N ASP A 239 13.09 -15.50 25.04
CA ASP A 239 12.41 -14.24 24.71
C ASP A 239 12.15 -14.09 23.21
N TYR A 240 12.95 -14.72 22.33
CA TYR A 240 12.67 -14.69 20.89
C TYR A 240 11.46 -15.55 20.49
N ILE A 241 11.19 -16.65 21.19
CA ILE A 241 9.96 -17.44 20.99
C ILE A 241 8.76 -16.61 21.44
N GLN A 242 8.86 -16.00 22.63
CA GLN A 242 7.85 -15.10 23.16
C GLN A 242 7.59 -13.93 22.21
N ALA A 243 8.63 -13.31 21.66
CA ALA A 243 8.52 -12.18 20.74
C ALA A 243 7.70 -12.51 19.49
N VAL A 244 7.86 -13.71 18.92
CA VAL A 244 7.04 -14.15 17.77
C VAL A 244 5.56 -14.22 18.16
N MET A 245 5.25 -14.75 19.35
CA MET A 245 3.88 -14.83 19.85
C MET A 245 3.29 -13.45 20.13
N GLU A 246 4.06 -12.54 20.75
CA GLU A 246 3.64 -11.16 21.00
C GLU A 246 3.37 -10.39 19.70
N ILE A 247 4.20 -10.60 18.66
CA ILE A 247 3.99 -10.00 17.34
C ILE A 247 2.67 -10.51 16.73
N ASP A 248 2.41 -11.82 16.79
CA ASP A 248 1.17 -12.42 16.29
C ASP A 248 -0.07 -11.90 17.04
N GLU A 249 -0.01 -11.84 18.37
CA GLU A 249 -1.10 -11.35 19.21
C GLU A 249 -1.35 -9.83 19.01
N SER A 250 -0.28 -9.03 18.98
CA SER A 250 -0.36 -7.59 18.71
C SER A 250 -0.94 -7.29 17.33
N GLN A 251 -0.57 -8.08 16.32
CA GLN A 251 -1.11 -7.94 14.98
C GLN A 251 -2.61 -8.23 14.94
N PHE A 252 -3.09 -9.22 15.69
CA PHE A 252 -4.53 -9.48 15.81
C PHE A 252 -5.29 -8.26 16.35
N TYR A 253 -4.82 -7.66 17.44
CA TYR A 253 -5.48 -6.47 18.00
C TYR A 253 -5.41 -5.27 17.04
N SER A 254 -4.29 -5.10 16.34
CA SER A 254 -4.14 -4.09 15.30
C SER A 254 -5.17 -4.29 14.18
N LEU A 255 -5.31 -5.50 13.65
CA LEU A 255 -6.30 -5.83 12.61
C LEU A 255 -7.74 -5.56 13.08
N LYS A 256 -8.07 -5.97 14.30
CA LYS A 256 -9.38 -5.69 14.91
C LYS A 256 -9.65 -4.20 15.02
N LEU A 257 -8.63 -3.41 15.38
CA LEU A 257 -8.73 -1.96 15.44
C LEU A 257 -8.88 -1.36 14.03
N TYR A 258 -8.10 -1.81 13.05
CA TYR A 258 -8.15 -1.29 11.68
C TYR A 258 -9.53 -1.44 11.04
N VAL A 259 -10.22 -2.57 11.22
CA VAL A 259 -11.59 -2.73 10.71
C VAL A 259 -12.55 -1.71 11.35
N LYS A 260 -12.42 -1.46 12.66
CA LYS A 260 -13.22 -0.44 13.35
C LYS A 260 -12.88 0.97 12.87
N SER A 261 -11.59 1.26 12.69
CA SER A 261 -11.12 2.55 12.17
C SER A 261 -11.63 2.79 10.77
N LEU A 262 -11.55 1.82 9.86
CA LEU A 262 -12.15 1.88 8.51
C LEU A 262 -13.62 2.28 8.57
N ARG A 263 -14.43 1.59 9.38
CA ARG A 263 -15.86 1.90 9.52
C ARG A 263 -16.07 3.32 10.05
N ASN A 264 -15.30 3.71 11.06
CA ASN A 264 -15.41 5.04 11.66
C ASN A 264 -14.99 6.15 10.71
N ILE A 265 -13.95 5.93 9.89
CA ILE A 265 -13.50 6.86 8.83
C ILE A 265 -14.63 7.05 7.81
N TYR A 266 -15.20 5.97 7.28
CA TYR A 266 -16.34 6.06 6.37
C TYR A 266 -17.52 6.81 7.00
N ALA A 267 -17.89 6.48 8.25
CA ALA A 267 -19.00 7.12 8.93
C ALA A 267 -18.77 8.62 9.18
N SER A 268 -17.55 9.00 9.57
CA SER A 268 -17.15 10.40 9.78
C SER A 268 -17.20 11.20 8.48
N ILE A 269 -16.63 10.65 7.40
CA ILE A 269 -16.67 11.26 6.06
C ILE A 269 -18.12 11.39 5.58
N TYR A 270 -18.94 10.35 5.76
CA TYR A 270 -20.34 10.38 5.37
C TYR A 270 -21.11 11.48 6.09
N ASP A 271 -21.04 11.51 7.41
CA ASP A 271 -21.74 12.49 8.25
C ASP A 271 -21.32 13.94 7.93
N SER A 272 -20.01 14.18 7.85
CA SER A 272 -19.47 15.51 7.51
C SER A 272 -19.90 15.97 6.11
N THR A 273 -19.79 15.08 5.11
CA THR A 273 -20.15 15.40 3.71
C THR A 273 -21.65 15.64 3.59
N TRP A 274 -22.48 14.82 4.25
CA TRP A 274 -23.94 14.94 4.20
C TRP A 274 -24.43 16.25 4.82
N LYS A 275 -23.89 16.63 5.99
CA LYS A 275 -24.24 17.90 6.66
C LYS A 275 -23.91 19.13 5.84
N ASN A 276 -22.91 19.05 4.97
CA ASN A 276 -22.39 20.18 4.20
C ASN A 276 -22.75 20.11 2.71
N ILE A 277 -23.63 19.19 2.31
CA ILE A 277 -23.87 18.83 0.90
C ILE A 277 -24.24 20.03 0.02
N ASP A 278 -24.99 21.00 0.54
CA ASP A 278 -25.41 22.19 -0.19
C ASP A 278 -24.21 23.09 -0.54
N ASN A 279 -23.33 23.34 0.44
CA ASN A 279 -22.11 24.11 0.26
C ASN A 279 -21.11 23.39 -0.67
N LEU A 280 -21.09 22.05 -0.65
CA LEU A 280 -20.24 21.26 -1.54
C LEU A 280 -20.69 21.34 -3.00
N GLN A 281 -22.00 21.42 -3.24
CA GLN A 281 -22.55 21.53 -4.58
C GLN A 281 -22.53 22.96 -5.11
N ASN A 282 -22.89 23.92 -4.26
CA ASN A 282 -23.08 25.33 -4.59
C ASN A 282 -22.47 26.22 -3.48
N PRO A 283 -21.14 26.44 -3.48
CA PRO A 283 -20.43 27.13 -2.40
C PRO A 283 -20.70 28.63 -2.33
N ARG A 284 -21.24 29.21 -3.40
CA ARG A 284 -21.74 30.58 -3.46
C ARG A 284 -23.23 30.49 -3.71
N HIS A 285 -24.02 30.51 -2.64
CA HIS A 285 -25.47 30.62 -2.74
C HIS A 285 -25.77 31.83 -3.63
N SER A 286 -26.41 31.60 -4.78
CA SER A 286 -26.95 32.71 -5.56
C SER A 286 -28.09 33.28 -4.74
N THR A 287 -28.07 34.60 -4.50
CA THR A 287 -29.13 35.33 -3.79
C THR A 287 -30.52 35.16 -4.45
N ASP A 288 -30.58 34.54 -5.62
CA ASP A 288 -31.79 34.30 -6.42
C ASP A 288 -32.46 32.93 -6.19
N SER A 289 -31.96 32.09 -5.27
CA SER A 289 -32.54 30.76 -5.05
C SER A 289 -32.74 30.40 -3.58
N ILE A 290 -33.28 31.34 -2.80
CA ILE A 290 -34.07 30.97 -1.63
C ILE A 290 -35.41 30.43 -2.15
N SER A 291 -35.78 29.22 -1.72
CA SER A 291 -37.06 28.52 -1.94
C SER A 291 -37.23 27.77 -3.27
N SER A 292 -36.82 26.51 -3.29
CA SER A 292 -37.69 25.41 -3.77
C SER A 292 -37.15 24.03 -3.38
N PHE A 293 -37.18 23.71 -2.09
CA PHE A 293 -37.26 22.32 -1.63
C PHE A 293 -38.15 22.29 -0.39
N PHE A 294 -39.45 22.44 -0.63
CA PHE A 294 -40.46 21.63 0.04
C PHE A 294 -40.96 20.63 -1.01
#